data_AF-A0A369J471-F1
#
_entry.id   AF-A0A369J471-F1
#
_cell.length_a   1.000
_cell.length_b   1.000
_cell.length_c   1.000
_cell.angle_alpha   90.00
_cell.angle_beta   90.00
_cell.angle_gamma   90.00
#
_symmetry.space_group_name_H-M   'P 1'
#
loop_
_entity.id
_entity.type
_entity.pdbx_description
1 polymer ?
#
loop_
_entity_poly.entity_id
_entity_poly.type
_entity_poly.pdbx_seq_one_letter_code
_entity_poly.pdbx_strand_id
1 'polypeptide(L)'
;MTYMYLPDTLSPTLRLPNLQQYDGKNGFAPTQIEEISEDAEPTRTQLDIHRRAQYILTQKDRPIPSYVPPPTSNLFHMPITVSLEQMREENEQDELTAIKNRIVEVQQQHLVDLQRLYTFHAEEYYDEAVDRYLSKDELMYLPEGENNPAIVEGYAQLDGVYTEARRNLHQQNLWEDEIDEMRYAHLSLLTSLYERQKAEEARLEEERRLREADFPTSIEDYHGKAKDVQHRVARFLVLDDTAKQEKMLSEFHWAWRQVAPLQEIYRKNPAFQSEILVTIMDLSNIKDPRKRL
;
A
#
# COMPACT_ATOMS: atom_id res chain seq x y z
N MET A 1 -40.98 35.13 -10.49
CA MET A 1 -40.88 33.70 -10.11
C MET A 1 -40.59 32.92 -11.38
N THR A 2 -39.32 32.63 -11.61
CA THR A 2 -38.84 32.02 -12.85
C THR A 2 -38.12 30.74 -12.43
N TYR A 3 -38.72 29.59 -12.71
CA TYR A 3 -38.12 28.30 -12.41
C TYR A 3 -36.99 28.03 -13.41
N MET A 4 -35.76 27.96 -12.91
CA MET A 4 -34.62 27.45 -13.67
C MET A 4 -34.70 25.92 -13.69
N TYR A 5 -34.87 25.36 -14.90
CA TYR A 5 -34.65 23.94 -15.18
C TYR A 5 -33.13 23.68 -15.14
N LEU A 6 -32.68 22.82 -14.23
CA LEU A 6 -31.37 22.19 -14.30
C LEU A 6 -31.45 21.02 -15.30
N PRO A 7 -30.54 20.92 -16.28
CA PRO A 7 -30.46 19.75 -17.14
C PRO A 7 -29.84 18.57 -16.37
N ASP A 8 -30.50 17.41 -16.46
CA ASP A 8 -30.00 16.11 -16.00
C ASP A 8 -28.62 15.82 -16.64
N THR A 9 -27.55 16.02 -15.87
CA THR A 9 -26.22 15.58 -16.26
C THR A 9 -26.08 14.09 -15.98
N LEU A 10 -26.28 13.30 -17.03
CA LEU A 10 -25.50 12.12 -17.39
C LEU A 10 -25.09 11.22 -16.22
N SER A 11 -26.03 10.39 -15.76
CA SER A 11 -25.67 9.11 -15.16
C SER A 11 -24.80 8.36 -16.17
N PRO A 12 -23.62 7.82 -15.81
CA PRO A 12 -22.87 6.98 -16.73
C PRO A 12 -23.75 5.77 -17.03
N THR A 13 -24.29 5.72 -18.26
CA THR A 13 -25.04 4.57 -18.76
C THR A 13 -24.10 3.37 -18.66
N LEU A 14 -24.31 2.53 -17.65
CA LEU A 14 -23.69 1.22 -17.55
C LEU A 14 -23.94 0.53 -18.89
N ARG A 15 -22.87 0.26 -19.64
CA ARG A 15 -22.97 -0.49 -20.90
C ARG A 15 -23.60 -1.82 -20.55
N LEU A 16 -24.81 -2.06 -21.03
CA LEU A 16 -25.43 -3.38 -20.94
C LEU A 16 -24.49 -4.35 -21.69
N PRO A 17 -24.07 -5.46 -21.05
CA PRO A 17 -23.19 -6.42 -21.69
C PRO A 17 -23.87 -6.91 -22.98
N ASN A 18 -23.09 -7.01 -24.05
CA ASN A 18 -23.58 -7.43 -25.36
C ASN A 18 -23.98 -8.92 -25.28
N LEU A 19 -25.25 -9.19 -24.96
CA LEU A 19 -25.76 -10.54 -24.70
C LEU A 19 -25.46 -11.52 -25.84
N GLN A 20 -25.40 -11.06 -27.10
CA GLN A 20 -25.07 -11.90 -28.26
C GLN A 20 -23.60 -12.36 -28.28
N GLN A 21 -22.68 -11.62 -27.64
CA GLN A 21 -21.26 -11.95 -27.59
C GLN A 21 -20.94 -12.97 -26.48
N TYR A 22 -21.83 -13.08 -25.48
CA TYR A 22 -21.64 -13.91 -24.28
C TYR A 22 -22.65 -15.07 -24.18
N ASP A 23 -23.56 -15.23 -25.14
CA ASP A 23 -24.48 -16.35 -25.16
C ASP A 23 -23.70 -17.68 -25.30
N GLY A 24 -23.83 -18.57 -24.32
CA GLY A 24 -23.05 -19.81 -24.21
C GLY A 24 -21.61 -19.68 -23.70
N LYS A 25 -21.14 -18.48 -23.35
CA LYS A 25 -19.81 -18.26 -22.73
C LYS A 25 -20.00 -17.70 -21.33
N ASN A 26 -19.81 -18.53 -20.30
CA ASN A 26 -19.93 -18.15 -18.88
C ASN A 26 -18.82 -17.18 -18.40
N GLY A 27 -18.36 -16.25 -19.23
CA GLY A 27 -17.28 -15.31 -18.89
C GLY A 27 -15.87 -15.93 -18.84
N PHE A 28 -15.75 -17.25 -18.92
CA PHE A 28 -14.46 -17.92 -19.07
C PHE A 28 -14.03 -17.90 -20.54
N ALA A 29 -12.75 -17.59 -20.79
CA ALA A 29 -12.16 -17.87 -22.09
C ALA A 29 -12.43 -19.35 -22.41
N PRO A 30 -12.71 -19.72 -23.68
CA PRO A 30 -12.79 -21.12 -24.04
C PRO A 30 -11.42 -21.71 -23.73
N THR A 31 -11.32 -22.41 -22.60
CA THR A 31 -10.16 -23.22 -22.29
C THR A 31 -10.10 -24.18 -23.46
N GLN A 32 -9.08 -24.02 -24.32
CA GLN A 32 -8.66 -25.10 -25.19
C GLN A 32 -8.16 -26.17 -24.24
N ILE A 33 -9.09 -26.93 -23.65
CA ILE A 33 -8.80 -28.23 -23.10
C ILE A 33 -8.54 -29.05 -24.35
N GLU A 34 -7.31 -28.96 -24.86
CA GLU A 34 -6.79 -30.03 -25.69
C GLU A 34 -7.11 -31.32 -24.92
N GLU A 35 -7.77 -32.28 -25.55
CA GLU A 35 -7.99 -33.60 -24.95
C GLU A 35 -6.61 -34.13 -24.55
N ILE A 36 -6.26 -33.95 -23.27
CA ILE A 36 -5.02 -34.46 -22.71
C ILE A 36 -5.22 -35.97 -22.74
N SER A 37 -4.55 -36.62 -23.68
CA SER A 37 -4.46 -38.08 -23.70
C SER A 37 -4.03 -38.54 -22.32
N GLU A 38 -4.78 -39.47 -21.72
CA GLU A 38 -4.48 -40.01 -20.38
C GLU A 38 -3.08 -40.63 -20.29
N ASP A 39 -2.46 -40.94 -21.44
CA ASP A 39 -1.11 -41.50 -21.56
C ASP A 39 -0.01 -40.45 -21.83
N ALA A 40 -0.35 -39.17 -21.97
CA ALA A 40 0.62 -38.11 -22.24
C ALA A 40 1.37 -37.72 -20.95
N GLU A 41 2.70 -37.78 -20.98
CA GLU A 41 3.53 -37.29 -19.88
C GLU A 41 3.23 -35.81 -19.59
N PRO A 42 3.10 -35.42 -18.31
CA PRO A 42 2.78 -34.05 -17.95
C PRO A 42 3.88 -33.11 -18.45
N THR A 43 3.46 -32.06 -19.15
CA THR A 43 4.38 -31.01 -19.59
C THR A 43 4.97 -30.28 -18.37
N ARG A 44 6.19 -29.77 -18.51
CA ARG A 44 6.89 -29.06 -17.42
C ARG A 44 6.07 -27.90 -16.84
N THR A 45 5.38 -27.17 -17.70
CA THR A 45 4.47 -26.09 -17.31
C THR A 45 3.30 -26.59 -16.45
N GLN A 46 2.76 -27.78 -16.71
CA GLN A 46 1.71 -28.37 -15.89
C GLN A 46 2.24 -28.77 -14.50
N LEU A 47 3.47 -29.30 -14.42
CA LEU A 47 4.13 -29.59 -13.14
C LEU A 47 4.37 -28.31 -12.33
N ASP A 48 4.84 -27.24 -12.97
CA ASP A 48 5.05 -25.94 -12.31
C ASP A 48 3.72 -25.34 -11.81
N ILE A 49 2.64 -25.42 -12.62
CA ILE A 49 1.30 -24.99 -12.22
C ILE A 49 0.81 -25.79 -11.02
N HIS A 50 0.98 -27.11 -11.06
CA HIS A 50 0.56 -28.00 -9.98
C HIS A 50 1.34 -27.69 -8.68
N ARG A 51 2.66 -27.53 -8.77
CA ARG A 51 3.53 -27.11 -7.66
C ARG A 51 3.06 -25.79 -7.05
N ARG A 52 2.80 -24.79 -7.88
CA ARG A 52 2.29 -23.48 -7.44
C ARG A 52 0.91 -23.61 -6.78
N ALA A 53 0.03 -24.46 -7.31
CA ALA A 53 -1.27 -24.72 -6.71
C ALA A 53 -1.14 -25.39 -5.34
N GLN A 54 -0.25 -26.38 -5.19
CA GLN A 54 0.04 -27.01 -3.90
C GLN A 54 0.54 -25.99 -2.89
N TYR A 55 1.51 -25.14 -3.26
CA TYR A 55 1.98 -24.05 -2.39
C TYR A 55 0.84 -23.11 -1.97
N ILE A 56 -0.04 -22.73 -2.90
CA ILE A 56 -1.20 -21.88 -2.58
C ILE A 56 -2.12 -22.59 -1.59
N LEU A 57 -2.42 -23.87 -1.79
CA LEU A 57 -3.33 -24.63 -0.93
C LEU A 57 -2.75 -24.91 0.46
N THR A 58 -1.44 -25.15 0.58
CA THR A 58 -0.82 -25.53 1.86
C THR A 58 -0.34 -24.32 2.67
N GLN A 59 0.23 -23.30 2.01
CA GLN A 59 0.91 -22.18 2.68
C GLN A 59 0.10 -20.88 2.62
N LYS A 60 -0.76 -20.73 1.61
CA LYS A 60 -1.68 -19.59 1.47
C LYS A 60 -3.10 -19.97 1.83
N ASP A 61 -3.27 -20.72 2.91
CA ASP A 61 -4.53 -20.99 3.61
C ASP A 61 -5.13 -19.69 4.21
N ARG A 62 -5.27 -18.67 3.35
CA ARG A 62 -6.02 -17.46 3.61
C ARG A 62 -7.47 -17.86 3.37
N PRO A 63 -8.38 -17.61 4.32
CA PRO A 63 -9.80 -17.85 4.07
C PRO A 63 -10.16 -17.10 2.78
N ILE A 64 -10.67 -17.84 1.79
CA ILE A 64 -11.22 -17.24 0.58
C ILE A 64 -12.29 -16.24 1.07
N PRO A 65 -12.25 -14.95 0.68
CA PRO A 65 -13.23 -13.96 1.15
C PRO A 65 -14.69 -14.26 0.78
N SER A 66 -14.99 -15.41 0.20
CA SER A 66 -16.33 -15.87 -0.13
C SER A 66 -16.69 -17.12 0.67
N TYR A 67 -17.79 -16.99 1.42
CA TYR A 67 -18.50 -18.03 2.15
C TYR A 67 -18.00 -18.33 3.57
N VAL A 68 -18.57 -17.60 4.53
CA VAL A 68 -18.68 -18.04 5.93
C VAL A 68 -19.70 -19.19 5.95
N PRO A 69 -19.32 -20.45 6.22
CA PRO A 69 -20.30 -21.46 6.61
C PRO A 69 -20.79 -21.11 8.02
N PRO A 70 -22.10 -21.31 8.33
CA PRO A 70 -22.61 -21.09 9.67
C PRO A 70 -21.87 -21.99 10.68
N PRO A 71 -21.66 -21.49 11.90
CA PRO A 71 -20.74 -22.10 12.85
C PRO A 71 -21.29 -23.47 13.29
N THR A 72 -20.60 -24.53 12.90
CA THR A 72 -20.73 -25.83 13.53
C THR A 72 -19.36 -26.35 13.96
N SER A 73 -19.23 -26.44 15.28
CA SER A 73 -18.22 -27.15 16.09
C SER A 73 -16.72 -26.82 15.91
N ASN A 74 -16.22 -26.09 16.91
CA ASN A 74 -14.99 -26.37 17.67
C ASN A 74 -13.81 -26.98 16.90
N LEU A 75 -12.88 -26.13 16.46
CA LEU A 75 -11.47 -26.15 16.88
C LEU A 75 -10.77 -24.91 16.33
N PHE A 76 -10.14 -24.12 17.22
CA PHE A 76 -9.13 -23.08 16.95
C PHE A 76 -9.08 -22.52 15.52
N HIS A 77 -9.96 -21.55 15.23
CA HIS A 77 -9.90 -20.76 14.00
C HIS A 77 -9.87 -19.29 14.40
N MET A 78 -8.80 -18.58 14.06
CA MET A 78 -8.74 -17.12 14.14
C MET A 78 -9.79 -16.57 13.16
N PRO A 79 -10.87 -15.93 13.63
CA PRO A 79 -11.88 -15.44 12.71
C PRO A 79 -11.36 -14.13 12.10
N ILE A 80 -10.98 -14.16 10.82
CA ILE A 80 -11.03 -12.95 9.98
C ILE A 80 -12.51 -12.75 9.60
N THR A 81 -13.33 -12.44 10.61
CA THR A 81 -14.53 -11.65 10.37
C THR A 81 -14.07 -10.23 10.61
N VAL A 82 -13.77 -9.49 9.54
CA VAL A 82 -13.74 -8.03 9.63
C VAL A 82 -15.16 -7.65 10.05
N SER A 83 -15.35 -7.42 11.35
CA SER A 83 -16.69 -7.15 11.87
C SER A 83 -17.15 -5.81 11.30
N LEU A 84 -18.46 -5.63 11.11
CA LEU A 84 -19.03 -4.34 10.73
C LEU A 84 -18.60 -3.20 11.68
N GLU A 85 -18.18 -3.52 12.89
CA GLU A 85 -17.63 -2.58 13.86
C GLU A 85 -16.21 -2.17 13.48
N GLN A 86 -15.35 -3.09 13.05
CA GLN A 86 -14.01 -2.75 12.54
C GLN A 86 -14.07 -1.88 11.27
N MET A 87 -15.02 -2.14 10.35
CA MET A 87 -15.22 -1.27 9.18
C MET A 87 -15.73 0.13 9.54
N ARG A 88 -16.49 0.26 10.64
CA ARG A 88 -16.94 1.56 11.15
C ARG A 88 -15.79 2.31 11.83
N GLU A 89 -14.99 1.60 12.62
CA GLU A 89 -13.84 2.15 13.31
C GLU A 89 -12.72 2.57 12.32
N GLU A 90 -12.52 1.84 11.22
CA GLU A 90 -11.65 2.25 10.11
C GLU A 90 -12.15 3.50 9.38
N ASN A 91 -13.48 3.69 9.27
CA ASN A 91 -14.06 4.91 8.72
C ASN A 91 -13.95 6.12 9.67
N GLU A 92 -13.76 5.88 10.96
CA GLU A 92 -13.56 6.94 11.97
C GLU A 92 -12.09 7.33 12.14
N GLN A 93 -11.14 6.53 11.64
CA GLN A 93 -9.72 6.86 11.65
C GLN A 93 -9.38 7.92 10.59
N ASP A 94 -8.51 8.87 10.95
CA ASP A 94 -7.94 9.81 9.99
C ASP A 94 -7.33 9.03 8.82
N GLU A 95 -7.74 9.34 7.59
CA GLU A 95 -7.34 8.63 6.36
C GLU A 95 -5.81 8.46 6.26
N LEU A 96 -5.05 9.47 6.71
CA LEU A 96 -3.59 9.42 6.75
C LEU A 96 -3.04 8.36 7.73
N THR A 97 -3.68 8.20 8.89
CA THR A 97 -3.27 7.19 9.89
C THR A 97 -3.62 5.79 9.40
N ALA A 98 -4.78 5.60 8.78
CA ALA A 98 -5.18 4.36 8.14
C ALA A 98 -4.17 3.93 7.04
N ILE A 99 -3.75 4.85 6.17
CA ILE A 99 -2.74 4.58 5.14
C ILE A 99 -1.40 4.15 5.77
N LYS A 100 -0.95 4.84 6.83
CA LYS A 100 0.30 4.50 7.53
C LYS A 100 0.23 3.12 8.18
N ASN A 101 -0.89 2.80 8.83
CA ASN A 101 -1.12 1.49 9.42
C ASN A 101 -1.09 0.40 8.34
N ARG A 102 -1.74 0.66 7.19
CA ARG A 102 -1.75 -0.28 6.07
C ARG A 102 -0.35 -0.51 5.48
N ILE A 103 0.50 0.51 5.39
CA ILE A 103 1.89 0.35 4.95
C ILE A 103 2.65 -0.60 5.89
N VAL A 104 2.52 -0.40 7.21
CA VAL A 104 3.16 -1.27 8.22
C VAL A 104 2.64 -2.70 8.13
N GLU A 105 1.33 -2.88 7.98
CA GLU A 105 0.72 -4.19 7.82
C GLU A 105 1.22 -4.90 6.56
N VAL A 106 1.29 -4.22 5.42
CA VAL A 106 1.81 -4.78 4.16
C VAL A 106 3.27 -5.21 4.30
N GLN A 107 4.09 -4.41 4.99
CA GLN A 107 5.49 -4.75 5.26
C GLN A 107 5.62 -6.00 6.14
N GLN A 108 4.83 -6.07 7.22
CA GLN A 108 4.81 -7.25 8.11
C GLN A 108 4.32 -8.49 7.37
N GLN A 109 3.25 -8.36 6.59
CA GLN A 109 2.71 -9.46 5.79
C GLN A 109 3.73 -9.98 4.78
N HIS A 110 4.49 -9.09 4.14
CA HIS A 110 5.54 -9.49 3.21
C HIS A 110 6.64 -10.32 3.88
N LEU A 111 7.05 -9.96 5.10
CA LEU A 111 8.03 -10.75 5.86
C LEU A 111 7.50 -12.15 6.18
N VAL A 112 6.23 -12.24 6.59
CA VAL A 112 5.57 -13.52 6.85
C VAL A 112 5.46 -14.35 5.57
N ASP A 113 5.08 -13.74 4.45
CA ASP A 113 4.96 -14.40 3.16
C ASP A 113 6.33 -14.92 2.66
N LEU A 114 7.40 -14.13 2.82
CA LEU A 114 8.77 -14.56 2.50
C LEU A 114 9.22 -15.73 3.37
N GLN A 115 8.94 -15.68 4.68
CA GLN A 115 9.29 -16.79 5.58
C GLN A 115 8.60 -18.08 5.15
N ARG A 116 7.31 -18.02 4.80
CA ARG A 116 6.56 -19.19 4.30
C ARG A 116 7.13 -19.71 2.98
N LEU A 117 7.47 -18.82 2.07
CA LEU A 117 8.08 -19.19 0.80
C LEU A 117 9.42 -19.91 1.02
N TYR A 118 10.29 -19.38 1.88
CA TYR A 118 11.56 -20.02 2.20
C TYR A 118 11.40 -21.37 2.88
N THR A 119 10.44 -21.50 3.80
CA THR A 119 10.13 -22.80 4.42
C THR A 119 9.70 -23.81 3.35
N PHE A 120 8.82 -23.41 2.44
CA PHE A 120 8.37 -24.26 1.34
C PHE A 120 9.53 -24.66 0.41
N HIS A 121 10.38 -23.72 -0.01
CA HIS A 121 11.57 -24.03 -0.81
C HIS A 121 12.53 -24.98 -0.08
N ALA A 122 12.67 -24.84 1.24
CA ALA A 122 13.51 -25.73 2.04
C ALA A 122 12.94 -27.15 2.13
N GLU A 123 11.61 -27.29 2.25
CA GLU A 123 10.91 -28.58 2.20
C GLU A 123 11.09 -29.25 0.84
N GLU A 124 10.85 -28.52 -0.26
CA GLU A 124 11.06 -29.06 -1.62
C GLU A 124 12.52 -29.47 -1.87
N TYR A 125 13.47 -28.65 -1.42
CA TYR A 125 14.88 -28.99 -1.52
C TYR A 125 15.20 -30.27 -0.75
N TYR A 126 14.63 -30.43 0.45
CA TYR A 126 14.85 -31.59 1.29
C TYR A 126 14.27 -32.85 0.65
N ASP A 127 13.03 -32.81 0.18
CA ASP A 127 12.37 -33.94 -0.48
C ASP A 127 13.14 -34.37 -1.72
N GLU A 128 13.52 -33.40 -2.57
CA GLU A 128 14.35 -33.65 -3.74
C GLU A 128 15.73 -34.24 -3.36
N ALA A 129 16.35 -33.76 -2.27
CA ALA A 129 17.62 -34.31 -1.80
C ALA A 129 17.48 -35.76 -1.30
N VAL A 130 16.36 -36.09 -0.64
CA VAL A 130 16.02 -37.45 -0.20
C VAL A 130 15.75 -38.35 -1.40
N ASP A 131 14.95 -37.91 -2.37
CA ASP A 131 14.65 -38.67 -3.59
C ASP A 131 15.93 -38.95 -4.38
N ARG A 132 16.81 -37.96 -4.52
CA ARG A 132 18.14 -38.15 -5.11
C ARG A 132 18.98 -39.15 -4.34
N TYR A 133 18.95 -39.09 -3.01
CA TYR A 133 19.69 -40.04 -2.17
C TYR A 133 19.17 -41.47 -2.37
N LEU A 134 17.86 -41.67 -2.37
CA LEU A 134 17.20 -42.97 -2.52
C LEU A 134 17.23 -43.52 -3.96
N SER A 135 17.39 -42.65 -4.96
CA SER A 135 17.53 -43.05 -6.37
C SER A 135 18.83 -43.79 -6.67
N LYS A 136 19.84 -43.69 -5.78
CA LYS A 136 21.07 -44.47 -5.90
C LYS A 136 20.80 -45.89 -5.43
N ASP A 137 20.80 -46.82 -6.37
CA ASP A 137 20.69 -48.24 -6.09
C ASP A 137 21.87 -48.69 -5.19
N GLU A 138 21.56 -49.27 -4.03
CA GLU A 138 22.56 -49.81 -3.10
C GLU A 138 23.38 -50.96 -3.72
N LEU A 139 22.88 -51.57 -4.81
CA LEU A 139 23.59 -52.58 -5.60
C LEU A 139 24.77 -52.03 -6.40
N MET A 140 25.02 -50.71 -6.37
CA MET A 140 26.21 -50.06 -6.92
C MET A 140 27.53 -50.65 -6.38
N TYR A 141 27.50 -51.27 -5.20
CA TYR A 141 28.62 -52.01 -4.64
C TYR A 141 28.50 -53.50 -4.97
N LEU A 142 28.95 -53.88 -6.18
CA LEU A 142 29.10 -55.29 -6.55
C LEU A 142 30.00 -56.01 -5.51
N PRO A 143 29.68 -57.27 -5.13
CA PRO A 143 30.54 -58.06 -4.26
C PRO A 143 31.96 -58.15 -4.81
N GLU A 144 32.97 -58.15 -3.93
CA GLU A 144 34.38 -58.27 -4.32
C GLU A 144 34.60 -59.52 -5.21
N GLY A 145 34.83 -59.32 -6.50
CA GLY A 145 35.11 -60.40 -7.47
C GLY A 145 34.34 -60.33 -8.79
N GLU A 146 33.22 -59.60 -8.86
CA GLU A 146 32.40 -59.43 -10.08
C GLU A 146 32.61 -58.06 -10.74
N ASN A 147 33.85 -57.74 -11.14
CA ASN A 147 34.14 -56.51 -11.87
C ASN A 147 33.78 -56.66 -13.36
N ASN A 148 32.49 -56.59 -13.71
CA ASN A 148 32.08 -56.44 -15.09
C ASN A 148 32.34 -54.99 -15.55
N PRO A 149 33.27 -54.73 -16.48
CA PRO A 149 33.64 -53.37 -16.89
C PRO A 149 32.48 -52.57 -17.48
N ALA A 150 31.51 -53.24 -18.12
CA ALA A 150 30.32 -52.57 -18.66
C ALA A 150 29.40 -52.01 -17.56
N ILE A 151 29.33 -52.68 -16.41
CA ILE A 151 28.53 -52.22 -15.27
C ILE A 151 29.20 -51.02 -14.62
N VAL A 152 30.53 -51.07 -14.45
CA VAL A 152 31.33 -49.95 -13.91
C VAL A 152 31.20 -48.70 -14.77
N GLU A 153 31.28 -48.84 -16.10
CA GLU A 153 31.10 -47.73 -17.03
C GLU A 153 29.67 -47.16 -16.99
N GLY A 154 28.67 -48.03 -16.93
CA GLY A 154 27.27 -47.62 -16.76
C GLY A 154 27.05 -46.77 -15.52
N TYR A 155 27.61 -47.17 -14.37
CA TYR A 155 27.54 -46.39 -13.14
C TYR A 155 28.32 -45.08 -13.20
N ALA A 156 29.47 -45.03 -13.88
CA ALA A 156 30.21 -43.79 -14.07
C ALA A 156 29.44 -42.77 -14.93
N GLN A 157 28.73 -43.24 -15.96
CA GLN A 157 27.84 -42.39 -16.76
C GLN A 157 26.64 -41.90 -15.93
N LEU A 158 26.03 -42.78 -15.14
CA LEU A 158 24.94 -42.44 -14.23
C LEU A 158 25.36 -41.38 -13.21
N ASP A 159 26.54 -41.53 -12.60
CA ASP A 159 27.09 -40.55 -11.64
C ASP A 159 27.41 -39.19 -12.31
N GLY A 160 27.80 -39.20 -13.59
CA GLY A 160 27.91 -38.00 -14.41
C GLY A 160 26.58 -37.26 -14.57
N VAL A 161 25.52 -37.98 -14.93
CA VAL A 161 24.16 -37.43 -15.03
C VAL A 161 23.68 -36.89 -13.68
N TYR A 162 23.91 -37.61 -12.58
CA TYR A 162 23.56 -37.13 -11.23
C TYR A 162 24.35 -35.89 -10.82
N THR A 163 25.64 -35.83 -11.18
CA THR A 163 26.48 -34.66 -10.88
C THR A 163 26.04 -33.44 -11.68
N GLU A 164 25.62 -33.64 -12.93
CA GLU A 164 25.05 -32.59 -13.77
C GLU A 164 23.65 -32.17 -13.29
N ALA A 165 22.79 -33.12 -12.92
CA ALA A 165 21.49 -32.85 -12.31
C ALA A 165 21.62 -32.08 -10.98
N ARG A 166 22.63 -32.38 -10.18
CA ARG A 166 22.96 -31.64 -8.94
C ARG A 166 23.42 -30.20 -9.23
N ARG A 167 24.05 -29.98 -10.38
CA ARG A 167 24.43 -28.64 -10.85
C ARG A 167 23.29 -27.93 -11.57
N ASN A 168 22.26 -28.65 -12.00
CA ASN A 168 21.14 -28.07 -12.73
C ASN A 168 20.36 -27.15 -11.81
N LEU A 169 20.60 -25.86 -12.03
CA LEU A 169 20.06 -24.67 -11.36
C LEU A 169 18.55 -24.49 -11.52
N HIS A 170 17.82 -25.44 -12.10
CA HIS A 170 16.44 -25.17 -12.50
C HIS A 170 15.54 -24.81 -11.30
N GLN A 171 15.61 -25.58 -10.22
CA GLN A 171 14.89 -25.27 -8.99
C GLN A 171 15.33 -23.92 -8.41
N GLN A 172 16.63 -23.61 -8.48
CA GLN A 172 17.15 -22.33 -8.01
C GLN A 172 16.61 -21.16 -8.83
N ASN A 173 16.62 -21.26 -10.16
CA ASN A 173 16.06 -20.25 -11.05
C ASN A 173 14.55 -20.05 -10.80
N LEU A 174 13.80 -21.15 -10.62
CA LEU A 174 12.37 -21.08 -10.28
C LEU A 174 12.14 -20.36 -8.94
N TRP A 175 12.94 -20.66 -7.92
CA TRP A 175 12.83 -20.00 -6.63
C TRP A 175 13.20 -18.51 -6.70
N GLU A 176 14.22 -18.16 -7.47
CA GLU A 176 14.60 -16.77 -7.74
C GLU A 176 13.45 -16.01 -8.43
N ASP A 177 12.86 -16.59 -9.47
CA ASP A 177 11.72 -16.01 -10.18
C ASP A 177 10.51 -15.81 -9.24
N GLU A 178 10.21 -16.77 -8.36
CA GLU A 178 9.11 -16.66 -7.38
C GLU A 178 9.36 -15.58 -6.33
N ILE A 179 10.60 -15.46 -5.86
CA ILE A 179 11.01 -14.41 -4.92
C ILE A 179 10.87 -13.05 -5.59
N ASP A 180 11.32 -12.91 -6.83
CA ASP A 180 11.25 -11.65 -7.57
C ASP A 180 9.81 -11.28 -7.93
N GLU A 181 8.94 -12.24 -8.29
CA GLU A 181 7.51 -12.02 -8.48
C GLU A 181 6.87 -11.48 -7.17
N MET A 182 7.21 -12.09 -6.03
CA MET A 182 6.68 -11.67 -4.72
C MET A 182 7.18 -10.28 -4.31
N ARG A 183 8.47 -9.99 -4.52
CA ARG A 183 9.07 -8.67 -4.26
C ARG A 183 8.45 -7.61 -5.13
N TYR A 184 8.29 -7.89 -6.42
CA TYR A 184 7.66 -6.97 -7.36
C TYR A 184 6.23 -6.64 -6.95
N ALA A 185 5.42 -7.65 -6.61
CA ALA A 185 4.06 -7.46 -6.14
C ALA A 185 4.02 -6.59 -4.86
N HIS A 186 4.88 -6.88 -3.88
CA HIS A 186 5.00 -6.09 -2.65
C HIS A 186 5.38 -4.62 -2.92
N LEU A 187 6.41 -4.39 -3.75
CA LEU A 187 6.86 -3.04 -4.09
C LEU A 187 5.78 -2.27 -4.84
N SER A 188 5.11 -2.89 -5.80
CA SER A 188 4.02 -2.25 -6.55
C SER A 188 2.90 -1.76 -5.63
N LEU A 189 2.52 -2.58 -4.64
CA LEU A 189 1.52 -2.21 -3.64
C LEU A 189 2.02 -1.07 -2.75
N LEU A 190 3.24 -1.17 -2.23
CA LEU A 190 3.82 -0.11 -1.38
C LEU A 190 3.93 1.22 -2.12
N THR A 191 4.37 1.23 -3.38
CA THR A 191 4.46 2.45 -4.19
C THR A 191 3.10 3.14 -4.27
N SER A 192 2.03 2.39 -4.56
CA SER A 192 0.68 2.96 -4.62
C SER A 192 0.22 3.56 -3.28
N LEU A 193 0.59 2.94 -2.15
CA LEU A 193 0.27 3.45 -0.82
C LEU A 193 1.06 4.70 -0.48
N TYR A 194 2.34 4.77 -0.83
CA TYR A 194 3.17 5.96 -0.61
C TYR A 194 2.72 7.15 -1.45
N GLU A 195 2.32 6.92 -2.71
CA GLU A 195 1.73 7.95 -3.55
C GLU A 195 0.45 8.51 -2.93
N ARG A 196 -0.43 7.62 -2.43
CA ARG A 196 -1.65 8.03 -1.73
C ARG A 196 -1.34 8.79 -0.44
N GLN A 197 -0.40 8.33 0.37
CA GLN A 197 0.04 9.03 1.59
C GLN A 197 0.50 10.45 1.26
N LYS A 198 1.36 10.60 0.25
CA LYS A 198 1.89 11.90 -0.17
C LYS A 198 0.78 12.83 -0.68
N ALA A 199 -0.18 12.30 -1.43
CA ALA A 199 -1.33 13.07 -1.91
C ALA A 199 -2.19 13.59 -0.74
N GLU A 200 -2.42 12.75 0.27
CA GLU A 200 -3.17 13.12 1.46
C GLU A 200 -2.45 14.16 2.33
N GLU A 201 -1.14 13.99 2.54
CA GLU A 201 -0.32 14.98 3.24
C GLU A 201 -0.34 16.34 2.50
N ALA A 202 -0.27 16.32 1.16
CA ALA A 202 -0.36 17.53 0.36
C ALA A 202 -1.75 18.20 0.47
N ARG A 203 -2.84 17.41 0.47
CA ARG A 203 -4.21 17.91 0.66
C ARG A 203 -4.36 18.61 2.01
N LEU A 204 -3.94 17.95 3.09
CA LEU A 204 -4.03 18.49 4.45
C LEU A 204 -3.19 19.76 4.62
N GLU A 205 -1.99 19.80 4.04
CA GLU A 205 -1.14 20.98 4.09
C GLU A 205 -1.73 22.13 3.25
N GLU A 206 -2.37 21.84 2.11
CA GLU A 206 -3.07 22.87 1.34
C GLU A 206 -4.27 23.43 2.09
N GLU A 207 -5.10 22.58 2.71
CA GLU A 207 -6.20 23.03 3.56
C GLU A 207 -5.72 23.86 4.75
N ARG A 208 -4.58 23.47 5.34
CA ARG A 208 -3.93 24.26 6.39
C ARG A 208 -3.46 25.60 5.85
N ARG A 209 -2.79 25.62 4.70
CA ARG A 209 -2.31 26.84 4.04
C ARG A 209 -3.47 27.78 3.71
N LEU A 210 -4.60 27.26 3.24
CA LEU A 210 -5.81 28.05 2.97
C LEU A 210 -6.37 28.65 4.26
N ARG A 211 -6.52 27.84 5.32
CA ARG A 211 -7.00 28.33 6.63
C ARG A 211 -6.09 29.39 7.26
N GLU A 212 -4.78 29.26 7.06
CA GLU A 212 -3.78 30.23 7.52
C GLU A 212 -3.66 31.47 6.62
N ALA A 213 -4.06 31.36 5.34
CA ALA A 213 -4.11 32.49 4.41
C ALA A 213 -5.34 33.39 4.67
N ASP A 214 -6.43 32.85 5.21
CA ASP A 214 -7.64 33.62 5.48
C ASP A 214 -7.44 34.65 6.61
N PHE A 215 -7.66 35.93 6.29
CA PHE A 215 -7.64 37.03 7.24
C PHE A 215 -8.89 37.01 8.14
N PRO A 216 -8.76 37.14 9.47
CA PRO A 216 -9.88 37.07 10.39
C PRO A 216 -10.85 38.25 10.21
N THR A 217 -12.15 37.97 10.18
CA THR A 217 -13.19 38.98 9.93
C THR A 217 -13.77 39.59 11.21
N SER A 218 -13.62 38.92 12.35
CA SER A 218 -14.10 39.36 13.67
C SER A 218 -13.02 39.21 14.74
N ILE A 219 -13.24 39.81 15.91
CA ILE A 219 -12.33 39.67 17.08
C ILE A 219 -12.32 38.21 17.56
N GLU A 220 -13.49 37.56 17.61
CA GLU A 220 -13.61 36.16 18.01
C GLU A 220 -12.86 35.23 17.04
N ASP A 221 -12.98 35.50 15.74
CA ASP A 221 -12.25 34.78 14.69
C ASP A 221 -10.73 34.98 14.86
N TYR A 222 -10.27 36.21 15.14
CA TYR A 222 -8.87 36.49 15.46
C TYR A 222 -8.35 35.63 16.63
N HIS A 223 -9.08 35.54 17.73
CA HIS A 223 -8.67 34.69 18.87
C HIS A 223 -8.69 33.19 18.55
N GLY A 224 -9.56 32.75 17.63
CA GLY A 224 -9.65 31.36 17.18
C GLY A 224 -8.53 30.94 16.22
N LYS A 225 -7.82 31.89 15.60
CA LYS A 225 -6.70 31.60 14.69
C LYS A 225 -5.42 31.18 15.45
N ALA A 226 -4.51 30.53 14.74
CA ALA A 226 -3.19 30.19 15.27
C ALA A 226 -2.39 31.45 15.68
N LYS A 227 -1.56 31.35 16.72
CA LYS A 227 -0.75 32.48 17.23
C LYS A 227 0.08 33.17 16.14
N ASP A 228 0.63 32.40 15.19
CA ASP A 228 1.41 32.98 14.09
C ASP A 228 0.56 33.84 13.14
N VAL A 229 -0.69 33.43 12.87
CA VAL A 229 -1.64 34.25 12.09
C VAL A 229 -2.03 35.49 12.88
N GLN A 230 -2.29 35.36 14.19
CA GLN A 230 -2.57 36.49 15.08
C GLN A 230 -1.42 37.51 15.04
N HIS A 231 -0.17 37.05 15.11
CA HIS A 231 1.02 37.87 14.99
C HIS A 231 1.12 38.61 13.66
N ARG A 232 0.84 37.94 12.54
CA ARG A 232 0.83 38.53 11.20
C ARG A 232 -0.25 39.61 11.08
N VAL A 233 -1.46 39.32 11.56
CA VAL A 233 -2.60 40.25 11.58
C VAL A 233 -2.34 41.44 12.48
N ALA A 234 -1.80 41.23 13.68
CA ALA A 234 -1.42 42.28 14.62
C ALA A 234 -0.41 43.25 14.00
N ARG A 235 0.65 42.72 13.38
CA ARG A 235 1.63 43.53 12.63
C ARG A 235 0.96 44.35 11.53
N PHE A 236 0.04 43.75 10.77
CA PHE A 236 -0.69 44.45 9.73
C PHE A 236 -1.50 45.63 10.29
N LEU A 237 -2.22 45.42 11.40
CA LEU A 237 -3.08 46.43 12.02
C LEU A 237 -2.31 47.63 12.61
N VAL A 238 -1.08 47.40 13.09
CA VAL A 238 -0.24 48.45 13.70
C VAL A 238 0.61 49.22 12.68
N LEU A 239 0.75 48.72 11.45
CA LEU A 239 1.43 49.47 10.41
C LEU A 239 0.60 50.69 9.99
N ASP A 240 1.09 51.89 10.27
CA ASP A 240 0.46 53.15 9.81
C ASP A 240 0.76 53.45 8.32
N ASP A 241 1.78 52.80 7.75
CA ASP A 241 2.26 53.04 6.39
C ASP A 241 1.47 52.20 5.36
N THR A 242 0.72 52.88 4.50
CA THR A 242 -0.11 52.25 3.46
C THR A 242 0.71 51.42 2.47
N ALA A 243 1.94 51.84 2.15
CA ALA A 243 2.79 51.09 1.22
C ALA A 243 3.23 49.74 1.81
N LYS A 244 3.46 49.68 3.13
CA LYS A 244 3.80 48.43 3.82
C LYS A 244 2.59 47.52 3.99
N GLN A 245 1.41 48.09 4.23
CA GLN A 245 0.16 47.34 4.24
C GLN A 245 -0.11 46.68 2.88
N GLU A 246 0.00 47.42 1.77
CA GLU A 246 -0.16 46.86 0.41
C GLU A 246 0.82 45.72 0.10
N LYS A 247 2.07 45.84 0.57
CA LYS A 247 3.05 44.76 0.45
C LYS A 247 2.62 43.52 1.22
N MET A 248 2.13 43.66 2.46
CA MET A 248 1.62 42.53 3.25
C MET A 248 0.37 41.91 2.65
N LEU A 249 -0.55 42.71 2.10
CA LEU A 249 -1.71 42.19 1.37
C LEU A 249 -1.27 41.30 0.19
N SER A 250 -0.25 41.74 -0.54
CA SER A 250 0.30 40.98 -1.67
C SER A 250 1.05 39.72 -1.23
N GLU A 251 1.84 39.81 -0.16
CA GLU A 251 2.64 38.70 0.38
C GLU A 251 1.76 37.58 0.94
N PHE A 252 0.73 37.94 1.70
CA PHE A 252 -0.19 36.97 2.32
C PHE A 252 -1.45 36.72 1.50
N HIS A 253 -1.55 37.29 0.30
CA HIS A 253 -2.69 37.14 -0.62
C HIS A 253 -4.04 37.56 -0.01
N TRP A 254 -4.02 38.55 0.88
CA TRP A 254 -5.23 39.08 1.53
C TRP A 254 -5.94 40.09 0.63
N ALA A 255 -7.26 39.94 0.50
CA ALA A 255 -8.06 40.93 -0.22
C ALA A 255 -8.38 42.12 0.69
N TRP A 256 -8.28 43.35 0.18
CA TRP A 256 -8.64 44.57 0.92
C TRP A 256 -10.03 44.49 1.58
N ARG A 257 -10.99 43.85 0.91
CA ARG A 257 -12.36 43.67 1.40
C ARG A 257 -12.45 42.79 2.65
N GLN A 258 -11.55 41.81 2.80
CA GLN A 258 -11.50 40.93 3.97
C GLN A 258 -10.92 41.64 5.19
N VAL A 259 -10.00 42.58 4.96
CA VAL A 259 -9.24 43.24 6.03
C VAL A 259 -9.96 44.47 6.59
N ALA A 260 -10.74 45.16 5.75
CA ALA A 260 -11.45 46.38 6.13
C ALA A 260 -12.34 46.25 7.39
N PRO A 261 -13.13 45.17 7.60
CA PRO A 261 -13.97 45.03 8.78
C PRO A 261 -13.17 45.04 10.09
N LEU A 262 -12.09 44.25 10.16
CA LEU A 262 -11.28 44.17 11.36
C LEU A 262 -10.48 45.47 11.58
N GLN A 263 -10.05 46.15 10.52
CA GLN A 263 -9.39 47.44 10.62
C GLN A 263 -10.34 48.52 11.17
N GLU A 264 -11.61 48.50 10.79
CA GLU A 264 -12.63 49.39 11.33
C GLU A 264 -12.90 49.10 12.81
N ILE A 265 -13.02 47.83 13.18
CA ILE A 265 -13.16 47.39 14.58
C ILE A 265 -11.95 47.81 15.40
N TYR A 266 -10.73 47.62 14.87
CA TYR A 266 -9.50 48.04 15.51
C TYR A 266 -9.48 49.54 15.78
N ARG A 267 -9.89 50.39 14.82
CA ARG A 267 -9.98 51.85 15.05
C ARG A 267 -11.03 52.25 16.09
N LYS A 268 -12.14 51.51 16.18
CA LYS A 268 -13.27 51.84 17.05
C LYS A 268 -13.10 51.34 18.49
N ASN A 269 -12.42 50.21 18.71
CA ASN A 269 -12.34 49.56 20.02
C ASN A 269 -10.93 49.71 20.64
N PRO A 270 -10.74 50.60 21.64
CA PRO A 270 -9.44 50.82 22.27
C PRO A 270 -8.97 49.62 23.11
N ALA A 271 -9.88 48.78 23.61
CA ALA A 271 -9.49 47.57 24.34
C ALA A 271 -8.77 46.59 23.42
N PHE A 272 -9.32 46.36 22.22
CA PHE A 272 -8.70 45.52 21.20
C PHE A 272 -7.37 46.11 20.70
N GLN A 273 -7.27 47.43 20.57
CA GLN A 273 -5.99 48.07 20.23
C GLN A 273 -4.89 47.76 21.25
N SER A 274 -5.21 47.86 22.54
CA SER A 274 -4.25 47.57 23.61
C SER A 274 -3.77 46.11 23.59
N GLU A 275 -4.67 45.17 23.28
CA GLU A 275 -4.34 43.76 23.18
C GLU A 275 -3.39 43.46 22.01
N ILE A 276 -3.66 44.04 20.84
CA ILE A 276 -2.80 43.91 19.66
C ILE A 276 -1.40 44.46 19.93
N LEU A 277 -1.29 45.58 20.65
CA LEU A 277 0.00 46.15 21.05
C LEU A 277 0.78 45.23 21.99
N VAL A 278 0.11 44.61 22.97
CA VAL A 278 0.73 43.60 23.86
C VAL A 278 1.26 42.42 23.04
N THR A 279 0.46 41.93 22.09
CA THR A 279 0.84 40.81 21.21
C THR A 279 2.10 41.12 20.38
N ILE A 280 2.26 42.35 19.92
CA ILE A 280 3.48 42.81 19.21
C ILE A 280 4.66 42.96 20.17
N MET A 281 4.43 43.44 21.39
CA MET A 281 5.49 43.51 22.41
C MET A 281 6.01 42.11 22.74
N ASP A 282 5.13 41.13 22.89
CA ASP A 282 5.51 39.73 23.12
C ASP A 282 6.36 39.16 21.97
N LEU A 283 6.00 39.45 20.72
CA LEU A 283 6.83 39.11 19.55
C LEU A 283 8.22 39.74 19.59
N SER A 284 8.32 41.01 19.99
CA SER A 284 9.60 41.72 20.05
C SER A 284 10.52 41.19 21.16
N ASN A 285 9.94 40.57 22.20
CA ASN A 285 10.66 39.92 23.28
C ASN A 285 11.20 38.53 22.91
N ILE A 286 10.76 37.93 21.80
CA ILE A 286 11.34 36.70 21.25
C ILE A 286 12.70 37.07 20.62
N LYS A 287 13.72 37.15 21.47
CA LYS A 287 15.12 37.38 21.08
C LYS A 287 15.60 36.23 20.20
N ASP A 288 16.04 36.57 18.99
CA ASP A 288 16.65 35.65 18.04
C ASP A 288 17.81 34.88 18.72
N PRO A 289 17.71 33.54 18.88
CA PRO A 289 18.74 32.75 19.54
C PRO A 289 20.08 32.76 18.78
N ARG A 290 20.10 33.21 17.51
CA ARG A 290 21.33 33.33 16.69
C ARG A 290 22.09 34.63 16.92
N LYS A 291 21.55 35.58 17.67
CA LYS A 291 22.19 36.86 18.01
C LYS A 291 22.91 36.84 19.38
N ARG A 292 23.08 35.66 19.98
CA ARG A 292 23.97 35.46 21.14
C ARG A 292 25.37 35.08 20.67
N LEU A 293 26.08 36.01 20.04
CA LEU A 293 27.53 35.97 19.85
C LEU A 293 28.07 37.38 20.10
#